data_AF-A0AAV6GGD8-F1
#
_entry.id   AF-A0AAV6GGD8-F1
#
_cell.length_a   1.000
_cell.length_b   1.000
_cell.length_c   1.000
_cell.angle_alpha   90.00
_cell.angle_beta   90.00
_cell.angle_gamma   90.00
#
_symmetry.space_group_name_H-M   'P 1'
#
loop_
_entity.id
_entity.type
_entity.pdbx_description
1 polymer ?
#
loop_
_entity_poly.entity_id
_entity_poly.type
_entity_poly.pdbx_seq_one_letter_code
_entity_poly.pdbx_strand_id
1 'polypeptide(L)'
;MARMNRPDPVELCYKNMRFLITHNPTNATLSTFIEDLKKYGATTVVRVCEVTYDKTPLEKDGITVMDLSATIEALTWRPLLMSMKKLALRRLAL
;
A
#
# COMPACT_ATOMS: atom_id res chain seq x y z
N MET A 1 11.94 22.68 -3.67
CA MET A 1 10.72 21.89 -3.97
C MET A 1 10.31 21.20 -2.69
N ALA A 2 9.07 21.41 -2.25
CA ALA A 2 8.62 20.97 -0.92
C ALA A 2 8.81 19.46 -0.76
N ARG A 3 9.58 19.05 0.26
CA ARG A 3 9.47 17.71 0.83
C ARG A 3 8.02 17.58 1.26
N MET A 4 7.21 16.90 0.45
CA MET A 4 5.92 16.41 0.92
C MET A 4 6.27 15.56 2.13
N ASN A 5 5.87 15.99 3.33
CA ASN A 5 5.93 15.20 4.55
C ASN A 5 5.01 13.99 4.32
N ARG A 6 5.46 13.01 3.55
CA ARG A 6 4.82 11.70 3.51
C ARG A 6 5.05 11.12 4.90
N PRO A 7 3.99 10.88 5.69
CA PRO A 7 4.17 10.19 6.95
C PRO A 7 4.82 8.83 6.64
N ASP A 8 5.69 8.41 7.53
CA ASP A 8 6.48 7.19 7.34
C ASP A 8 5.55 6.00 7.04
N PRO A 9 5.97 5.06 6.17
CA PRO A 9 5.24 3.83 5.93
C PRO A 9 4.89 3.14 7.26
N VAL A 10 3.63 2.77 7.44
CA VAL A 10 3.21 2.11 8.68
C VAL A 10 3.35 0.62 8.51
N GLU A 11 4.23 0.04 9.31
CA GLU A 11 4.29 -1.40 9.47
C GLU A 11 3.27 -1.88 10.51
N LEU A 12 2.41 -2.81 10.09
CA LEU A 12 1.51 -3.57 10.93
C LEU A 12 1.96 -5.02 10.97
N CYS A 13 2.50 -5.44 12.11
CA CYS A 13 2.81 -6.83 12.40
C CYS A 13 1.68 -7.46 13.20
N TYR A 14 1.11 -8.56 12.70
CA TYR A 14 0.14 -9.37 13.42
C TYR A 14 0.50 -10.84 13.29
N LYS A 15 0.89 -11.46 14.41
CA LYS A 15 1.43 -12.83 14.45
C LYS A 15 2.59 -12.98 13.45
N ASN A 16 2.50 -13.94 12.52
CA ASN A 16 3.50 -14.19 11.47
C ASN A 16 3.24 -13.39 10.18
N MET A 17 2.33 -12.42 10.19
CA MET A 17 2.01 -11.57 9.04
C MET A 17 2.52 -10.15 9.27
N ARG A 18 3.03 -9.53 8.20
CA ARG A 18 3.48 -8.15 8.19
C ARG A 18 2.87 -7.43 7.00
N PHE A 19 2.19 -6.33 7.29
CA PHE A 19 1.55 -5.48 6.30
C PHE A 19 2.23 -4.13 6.30
N LEU A 20 2.53 -3.62 5.11
CA LEU A 20 3.04 -2.27 4.92
C LEU A 20 1.90 -1.41 4.38
N ILE A 21 1.51 -0.37 5.12
CA ILE A 21 0.50 0.58 4.70
C ILE A 21 1.19 1.87 4.25
N THR A 22 1.03 2.17 2.97
CA THR A 22 1.62 3.33 2.31
C THR A 22 0.53 4.18 1.67
N HIS A 23 0.88 5.43 1.36
CA HIS A 23 0.04 6.27 0.52
C HIS A 23 0.00 5.79 -0.93
N ASN A 24 -1.05 6.19 -1.64
CA ASN A 24 -1.15 5.95 -3.07
C ASN A 24 0.00 6.65 -3.81
N PRO A 25 0.85 5.93 -4.54
CA PRO A 25 1.92 6.55 -5.31
C PRO A 25 1.35 7.28 -6.53
N THR A 26 2.10 8.28 -6.99
CA THR A 26 1.94 8.87 -8.32
C THR A 26 2.96 8.27 -9.28
N ASN A 27 2.72 8.33 -10.60
CA ASN A 27 3.67 7.83 -11.61
C ASN A 27 5.09 8.39 -11.42
N ALA A 28 5.24 9.65 -10.99
CA ALA A 28 6.53 10.27 -10.71
C ALA A 28 7.27 9.70 -9.48
N THR A 29 6.54 9.08 -8.54
CA THR A 29 7.11 8.52 -7.30
C THR A 29 7.11 6.99 -7.27
N LEU A 30 6.74 6.36 -8.39
CA LEU A 30 6.55 4.91 -8.47
C LEU A 30 7.87 4.15 -8.35
N SER A 31 8.96 4.69 -8.89
CA SER A 31 10.31 4.12 -8.77
C SER A 31 10.76 4.05 -7.31
N THR A 32 10.69 5.17 -6.59
CA THR A 32 11.01 5.21 -5.15
C THR A 32 10.10 4.30 -4.33
N PHE A 33 8.82 4.21 -4.71
CA PHE A 33 7.88 3.29 -4.06
C PHE A 33 8.31 1.82 -4.21
N ILE A 34 8.78 1.42 -5.39
CA ILE A 34 9.30 0.05 -5.62
C ILE A 34 10.55 -0.22 -4.77
N GLU A 35 11.45 0.76 -4.65
CA GLU A 35 12.64 0.66 -3.78
C GLU A 35 12.25 0.46 -2.31
N ASP A 36 11.28 1.23 -1.82
CA ASP A 36 10.76 1.08 -0.47
C ASP A 36 10.15 -0.31 -0.27
N LEU A 37 9.31 -0.79 -1.20
CA LEU A 37 8.71 -2.13 -1.12
C LEU A 37 9.78 -3.23 -1.03
N LYS A 38 10.84 -3.13 -1.84
CA LYS A 38 11.97 -4.07 -1.80
C LYS A 38 12.72 -3.99 -0.47
N LYS A 39 12.94 -2.80 0.07
CA LYS A 39 13.59 -2.59 1.38
C LYS A 39 12.80 -3.25 2.52
N TYR A 40 11.47 -3.18 2.48
CA TYR A 40 10.60 -3.84 3.47
C TYR A 40 10.33 -5.32 3.16
N GLY A 41 10.79 -5.83 2.01
CA GLY A 41 10.57 -7.22 1.59
C GLY A 41 9.12 -7.52 1.19
N ALA A 42 8.38 -6.52 0.72
CA ALA A 42 7.02 -6.69 0.26
C ALA A 42 6.98 -7.33 -1.13
N THR A 43 6.37 -8.50 -1.24
CA THR A 43 6.23 -9.25 -2.50
C THR A 43 4.89 -9.01 -3.20
N THR A 44 3.90 -8.51 -2.46
CA THR A 44 2.52 -8.35 -2.93
C THR A 44 1.99 -6.98 -2.53
N VAL A 45 1.47 -6.24 -3.50
CA VAL A 45 0.83 -4.93 -3.31
C VAL A 45 -0.66 -5.07 -3.58
N VAL A 46 -1.46 -4.65 -2.61
CA VAL A 46 -2.91 -4.68 -2.73
C VAL A 46 -3.43 -3.25 -2.91
N ARG A 47 -3.98 -2.96 -4.09
CA ARG A 47 -4.57 -1.67 -4.42
C ARG A 47 -6.04 -1.67 -4.03
N VAL A 48 -6.39 -0.76 -3.14
CA VAL A 48 -7.72 -0.71 -2.49
C VAL A 48 -8.46 0.59 -2.75
N CYS A 49 -7.77 1.54 -3.39
CA CYS A 49 -8.31 2.80 -3.86
C CYS A 49 -8.39 2.75 -5.39
N GLU A 50 -8.91 3.82 -5.98
CA GLU A 50 -8.88 4.02 -7.43
C GLU A 50 -7.46 3.83 -8.00
N VAL A 51 -7.39 3.17 -9.15
CA VAL A 51 -6.12 2.84 -9.81
C VAL A 51 -5.64 4.06 -10.57
N THR A 52 -4.60 4.73 -10.06
CA THR A 52 -4.05 5.95 -10.67
C THR A 52 -2.67 5.77 -11.31
N TYR A 53 -2.11 4.56 -11.28
CA TYR A 53 -0.79 4.24 -11.79
C TYR A 53 -0.76 2.85 -12.41
N ASP A 54 0.17 2.63 -13.35
CA ASP A 54 0.32 1.37 -14.03
C ASP A 54 1.06 0.33 -13.17
N LYS A 55 0.64 -0.94 -13.28
CA LYS A 55 1.22 -2.05 -12.53
C LYS A 55 2.43 -2.69 -13.22
N THR A 56 2.65 -2.42 -14.51
CA THR A 56 3.76 -3.03 -15.28
C THR A 56 5.13 -2.82 -14.64
N PRO A 57 5.47 -1.67 -14.02
CA PRO A 57 6.79 -1.50 -13.40
C PRO A 57 6.93 -2.37 -12.14
N LEU A 58 5.85 -2.52 -11.35
CA LEU A 58 5.87 -3.39 -10.18
C LEU A 58 6.00 -4.86 -10.56
N GLU A 59 5.23 -5.30 -11.55
CA GLU A 59 5.26 -6.70 -12.01
C GLU A 59 6.63 -7.04 -12.63
N LYS A 60 7.25 -6.10 -13.36
CA LYS A 60 8.61 -6.24 -13.88
C LYS A 60 9.66 -6.42 -12.77
N ASP A 61 9.43 -5.79 -11.63
CA ASP A 61 10.26 -5.92 -10.43
C ASP A 61 9.89 -7.13 -9.55
N GLY A 62 9.02 -8.01 -10.02
CA GLY A 62 8.62 -9.25 -9.34
C GLY A 62 7.57 -9.05 -8.23
N ILE A 63 6.92 -7.89 -8.19
CA ILE A 63 5.91 -7.55 -7.19
C ILE A 63 4.53 -7.85 -7.75
N THR A 64 3.78 -8.72 -7.07
CA THR A 64 2.42 -9.07 -7.49
C THR A 64 1.44 -7.97 -7.11
N VAL A 65 0.69 -7.44 -8.07
CA VAL A 65 -0.30 -6.37 -7.82
C VAL A 65 -1.72 -6.95 -7.86
N MET A 66 -2.45 -6.81 -6.75
CA MET A 66 -3.86 -7.21 -6.62
C MET A 66 -4.77 -5.99 -6.57
N ASP A 67 -5.73 -5.93 -7.48
CA ASP A 67 -6.74 -4.88 -7.51
C ASP A 67 -8.00 -5.29 -6.75
N LEU A 68 -8.22 -4.67 -5.59
CA LEU A 68 -9.45 -4.79 -4.79
C LEU A 68 -10.35 -3.55 -4.92
N SER A 69 -10.04 -2.64 -5.84
CA SER A 69 -10.79 -1.40 -6.05
C SER A 69 -12.19 -1.62 -6.64
N ALA A 70 -12.40 -2.71 -7.39
CA ALA A 70 -13.55 -2.85 -8.28
C ALA A 70 -14.46 -4.09 -8.09
N THR A 71 -14.13 -5.03 -7.20
CA THR A 71 -14.89 -6.30 -7.11
C THR A 71 -15.89 -6.32 -5.95
N ILE A 72 -17.07 -6.92 -6.18
CA ILE A 72 -18.12 -7.11 -5.17
C ILE A 72 -17.60 -7.89 -3.94
N GLU A 73 -16.61 -8.77 -4.09
CA GLU A 73 -15.89 -9.42 -2.97
C GLU A 73 -15.08 -8.45 -2.11
N ALA A 74 -14.66 -7.29 -2.61
CA ALA A 74 -14.03 -6.28 -1.77
C ALA A 74 -15.05 -5.68 -0.78
N LEU A 75 -16.35 -5.67 -1.07
CA LEU A 75 -17.37 -5.15 -0.14
C LEU A 75 -17.45 -5.96 1.16
N THR A 76 -17.18 -7.27 1.13
CA THR A 76 -17.19 -8.11 2.33
C THR A 76 -15.97 -7.84 3.22
N TRP A 77 -14.81 -7.56 2.62
CA TRP A 77 -13.56 -7.24 3.34
C TRP A 77 -13.34 -5.75 3.62
N ARG A 78 -14.13 -4.87 2.99
CA ARG A 78 -14.06 -3.40 3.15
C ARG A 78 -14.07 -2.95 4.62
N PRO A 79 -14.93 -3.48 5.52
CA PRO A 79 -14.92 -3.08 6.93
C PRO A 79 -13.61 -3.42 7.63
N LEU A 80 -13.04 -4.59 7.34
CA LEU A 80 -11.76 -5.03 7.92
C LEU A 80 -10.62 -4.16 7.41
N LEU A 81 -10.57 -3.92 6.11
CA LEU A 81 -9.54 -3.08 5.49
C LEU A 81 -9.64 -1.62 5.94
N MET A 82 -10.85 -1.07 6.04
CA MET A 82 -11.10 0.26 6.61
C MET A 82 -10.65 0.31 8.08
N SER A 83 -10.88 -0.75 8.84
CA SER A 83 -10.42 -0.85 10.24
C SER A 83 -8.89 -0.90 10.33
N MET A 84 -8.21 -1.63 9.43
CA MET A 84 -6.75 -1.65 9.35
C MET A 84 -6.18 -0.28 8.94
N LYS A 85 -6.78 0.38 7.94
CA LYS A 85 -6.43 1.75 7.55
C LYS A 85 -6.63 2.73 8.72
N LYS A 86 -7.74 2.63 9.45
CA LYS A 86 -8.03 3.49 10.61
C LYS A 86 -7.08 3.23 11.76
N LEU A 87 -6.71 1.97 12.00
CA LEU A 87 -5.72 1.60 13.01
C LEU A 87 -4.32 2.13 12.64
N ALA A 88 -3.93 2.03 11.38
CA ALA A 88 -2.68 2.58 10.87
C ALA A 88 -2.65 4.11 10.95
N LEU A 89 -3.74 4.78 10.55
CA LEU A 89 -3.86 6.23 10.61
C LEU A 89 -3.86 6.74 12.07
N ARG A 90 -4.47 6.00 13.00
CA ARG A 90 -4.41 6.30 14.44
C ARG A 90 -3.01 6.13 15.03
N ARG A 91 -2.23 5.17 14.52
CA ARG A 91 -0.82 4.98 14.93
C ARG A 91 0.13 6.01 14.34
N LEU A 92 -0.20 6.63 13.20
CA LEU A 92 0.55 7.76 12.64
C LEU A 92 0.27 9.09 13.33
N ALA A 93 -0.84 9.19 14.06
CA ALA A 93 -1.28 10.42 14.72
C ALA A 93 -0.91 10.49 16.23
N LEU A 94 -0.20 9.47 16.75
CA LEU A 94 0.35 9.39 18.11
C LEU A 94 1.88 9.38 18.03
#